data_AF-A0A7Y2E9R1-F1
#
_entry.id   AF-A0A7Y2E9R1-F1
#
_cell.length_a   1.000
_cell.length_b   1.000
_cell.length_c   1.000
_cell.angle_alpha   90.00
_cell.angle_beta   90.00
_cell.angle_gamma   90.00
#
_symmetry.space_group_name_H-M   'P 1'
#
loop_
_entity.id
_entity.type
_entity.pdbx_description
1 polymer ?
#
loop_
_entity_poly.entity_id
_entity_poly.type
_entity_poly.pdbx_seq_one_letter_code
_entity_poly.pdbx_strand_id
1 'polypeptide(L)'
;MAHPLHYFFQNLIDYAGLFPPAKLPMAKAVAEYQSLLTREETWMLSHFICPLGRLEDFQEQFRKQVSEEASWTVSFLPRGGEDVNAFLSNLREDVWQFEKVSQSLDRRATLKAIEVKLPAIRNGAALTQLVKDCRIMLSDSAIGDIFLEVGFDEDWEDSLPETVEHLAKAAGENRGPRVGLKIRTGGISADLHPSPDQVAGFLSAAKTHGLAFKATAGLHHPYRHFAPAVQTKQHGFLNLFVGATLFDHGLINQAALASLLDCEDGSRFKIREDGISFGDATASAEQARQTRERFAISYGSCSFDEPIEDLRALDLL
;
A
#
# COMPACT_ATOMS: atom_id res chain seq x y z
N MET A 1 -6.77 -10.33 26.42
CA MET A 1 -6.83 -10.92 25.07
C MET A 1 -6.84 -9.76 24.11
N ALA A 2 -6.03 -9.77 23.05
CA ALA A 2 -6.05 -8.69 22.07
C ALA A 2 -7.46 -8.59 21.48
N HIS A 3 -7.98 -7.37 21.34
CA HIS A 3 -9.27 -7.11 20.69
C HIS A 3 -9.26 -7.82 19.33
N PRO A 4 -10.24 -8.66 18.96
CA PRO A 4 -10.16 -9.44 17.71
C PRO A 4 -10.04 -8.60 16.43
N LEU A 5 -10.43 -7.31 16.48
CA LEU A 5 -10.16 -6.31 15.42
C LEU A 5 -8.69 -5.96 15.23
N HIS A 6 -7.83 -6.30 16.20
CA HIS A 6 -6.39 -6.06 16.14
C HIS A 6 -5.82 -6.64 14.85
N TYR A 7 -6.17 -7.86 14.47
CA TYR A 7 -5.68 -8.47 13.22
C TYR A 7 -6.16 -7.76 11.95
N PHE A 8 -7.33 -7.14 11.98
CA PHE A 8 -7.85 -6.44 10.82
C PHE A 8 -7.05 -5.16 10.55
N PHE A 9 -6.72 -4.40 11.59
CA PHE A 9 -5.99 -3.14 11.46
C PHE A 9 -4.48 -3.24 11.73
N GLN A 10 -3.97 -4.40 12.11
CA GLN A 10 -2.54 -4.59 12.40
C GLN A 10 -1.69 -4.27 11.17
N ASN A 11 -0.66 -3.45 11.38
CA ASN A 11 0.27 -2.97 10.37
C ASN A 11 -0.44 -2.47 9.11
N LEU A 12 -1.60 -1.84 9.26
CA LEU A 12 -2.43 -1.40 8.15
C LEU A 12 -1.93 -0.11 7.51
N ILE A 13 -1.38 0.80 8.31
CA ILE A 13 -1.07 2.17 7.89
C ILE A 13 0.43 2.31 7.64
N ASP A 14 0.79 2.50 6.38
CA ASP A 14 2.11 2.97 5.99
C ASP A 14 2.17 4.50 6.13
N TYR A 15 3.05 5.01 6.98
CA TYR A 15 3.17 6.44 7.24
C TYR A 15 3.91 7.14 6.10
N ALA A 16 3.19 8.01 5.41
CA ALA A 16 3.62 8.74 4.23
C ALA A 16 3.58 10.27 4.45
N GLY A 17 3.95 10.74 5.65
CA GLY A 17 3.91 12.18 6.01
C GLY A 17 4.76 13.09 5.11
N LEU A 18 5.72 12.54 4.38
CA LEU A 18 6.54 13.26 3.38
C LEU A 18 5.76 13.64 2.10
N PHE A 19 4.58 13.07 1.89
CA PHE A 19 3.80 13.23 0.67
C PHE A 19 2.60 14.16 0.90
N PRO A 20 2.08 14.81 -0.16
CA PRO A 20 0.88 15.63 -0.05
C PRO A 20 -0.34 14.86 0.51
N PRO A 21 -1.26 15.55 1.21
CA PRO A 21 -1.23 16.98 1.51
C PRO A 21 -0.25 17.42 2.60
N ALA A 22 0.20 16.54 3.50
CA ALA A 22 1.04 16.93 4.64
C ALA A 22 2.41 17.50 4.22
N LYS A 23 3.09 16.82 3.28
CA LYS A 23 4.38 17.24 2.67
C LYS A 23 5.40 17.72 3.71
N LEU A 24 5.54 16.97 4.79
CA LEU A 24 6.38 17.35 5.92
C LEU A 24 7.87 17.41 5.54
N PRO A 25 8.64 18.35 6.11
CA PRO A 25 10.10 18.25 6.11
C PRO A 25 10.57 16.94 6.73
N MET A 26 11.75 16.41 6.32
CA MET A 26 12.23 15.11 6.82
C MET A 26 12.31 15.09 8.34
N ALA A 27 12.86 16.15 8.92
CA ALA A 27 13.03 16.26 10.36
C ALA A 27 11.72 16.09 11.13
N LYS A 28 10.61 16.67 10.61
CA LYS A 28 9.29 16.53 11.23
C LYS A 28 8.72 15.14 11.04
N ALA A 29 8.77 14.60 9.82
CA ALA A 29 8.26 13.26 9.55
C ALA A 29 9.00 12.17 10.35
N VAL A 30 10.31 12.32 10.54
CA VAL A 30 11.10 11.40 11.37
C VAL A 30 10.71 11.51 12.85
N ALA A 31 10.59 12.74 13.38
CA ALA A 31 10.14 12.97 14.75
C ALA A 31 8.73 12.40 15.00
N GLU A 32 7.81 12.64 14.07
CA GLU A 32 6.44 12.14 14.15
C GLU A 32 6.44 10.61 14.15
N TYR A 33 7.05 9.95 13.16
CA TYR A 33 7.10 8.48 13.13
C TYR A 33 7.75 7.89 14.38
N GLN A 34 8.83 8.49 14.90
CA GLN A 34 9.45 8.05 16.16
C GLN A 34 8.47 8.15 17.33
N SER A 35 7.67 9.21 17.40
CA SER A 35 6.68 9.38 18.46
C SER A 35 5.52 8.38 18.34
N LEU A 36 5.14 7.98 17.13
CA LEU A 36 4.08 7.00 16.90
C LEU A 36 4.46 5.61 17.43
N LEU A 37 5.75 5.25 17.42
CA LEU A 37 6.24 3.96 17.91
C LEU A 37 6.05 3.74 19.42
N THR A 38 5.78 4.79 20.19
CA THR A 38 5.55 4.68 21.64
C THR A 38 4.07 4.83 22.02
N ARG A 39 3.19 5.06 21.04
CA ARG A 39 1.75 5.21 21.26
C ARG A 39 1.06 3.86 21.41
N GLU A 40 -0.10 3.89 22.07
CA GLU A 40 -0.98 2.73 22.21
C GLU A 40 -1.39 2.15 20.85
N GLU A 41 -1.64 2.99 19.84
CA GLU A 41 -2.07 2.56 18.51
C GLU A 41 -0.92 2.12 17.58
N THR A 42 0.32 2.03 18.08
CA THR A 42 1.48 1.67 17.24
C THR A 42 1.33 0.35 16.49
N TRP A 43 0.46 -0.55 16.96
CA TRP A 43 0.19 -1.83 16.31
C TRP A 43 -0.49 -1.71 14.94
N MET A 44 -1.09 -0.55 14.63
CA MET A 44 -1.64 -0.24 13.30
C MET A 44 -0.59 0.33 12.35
N LEU A 45 0.54 0.82 12.87
CA LEU A 45 1.61 1.44 12.10
C LEU A 45 2.48 0.38 11.43
N SER A 46 2.81 0.58 10.16
CA SER A 46 3.51 -0.40 9.33
C SER A 46 4.88 0.10 8.89
N HIS A 47 5.00 0.84 7.78
CA HIS A 47 6.28 1.32 7.28
C HIS A 47 6.38 2.85 7.31
N PHE A 48 7.58 3.37 7.53
CA PHE A 48 7.93 4.73 7.11
C PHE A 48 8.18 4.74 5.60
N ILE A 49 7.40 5.54 4.86
CA ILE A 49 7.53 5.66 3.40
C ILE A 49 8.50 6.78 3.06
N CYS A 50 9.62 6.45 2.43
CA CYS A 50 10.65 7.42 2.07
C CYS A 50 10.96 7.42 0.57
N PRO A 51 10.99 8.59 -0.11
CA PRO A 51 11.51 8.66 -1.46
C PRO A 51 13.02 8.52 -1.45
N LEU A 52 13.57 7.76 -2.40
CA LEU A 52 14.99 7.49 -2.46
C LEU A 52 15.82 8.75 -2.77
N GLY A 53 15.26 9.69 -3.54
CA GLY A 53 15.91 10.98 -3.79
C GLY A 53 16.13 11.83 -2.52
N ARG A 54 15.64 11.40 -1.35
CA ARG A 54 15.83 12.09 -0.07
C ARG A 54 16.53 11.25 0.99
N LEU A 55 17.27 10.24 0.53
CA LEU A 55 17.93 9.28 1.40
C LEU A 55 18.97 9.90 2.32
N GLU A 56 19.78 10.84 1.83
CA GLU A 56 20.81 11.52 2.65
C GLU A 56 20.18 12.33 3.78
N ASP A 57 19.12 13.09 3.49
CA ASP A 57 18.35 13.83 4.47
C ASP A 57 17.70 12.88 5.49
N PHE A 58 17.12 11.76 5.04
CA PHE A 58 16.60 10.72 5.93
C PHE A 58 17.68 10.20 6.88
N GLN A 59 18.85 9.82 6.37
CA GLN A 59 19.96 9.32 7.19
C GLN A 59 20.43 10.34 8.23
N GLU A 60 20.55 11.61 7.83
CA GLU A 60 20.96 12.68 8.72
C GLU A 60 19.97 12.84 9.87
N GLN A 61 18.68 12.93 9.56
CA GLN A 61 17.65 13.09 10.59
C GLN A 61 17.49 11.84 11.44
N PHE A 62 17.59 10.64 10.84
CA PHE A 62 17.50 9.37 11.54
C PHE A 62 18.60 9.25 12.60
N ARG A 63 19.87 9.55 12.25
CA ARG A 63 20.97 9.51 13.22
C ARG A 63 20.82 10.53 14.34
N LYS A 64 20.25 11.70 14.04
CA LYS A 64 20.07 12.78 15.01
C LYS A 64 18.95 12.53 16.02
N GLN A 65 17.88 11.85 15.60
CA GLN A 65 16.62 11.86 16.33
C GLN A 65 16.15 10.47 16.81
N VAL A 66 16.59 9.39 16.17
CA VAL A 66 16.10 8.05 16.46
C VAL A 66 16.99 7.38 17.51
N SER A 67 16.36 6.80 18.54
CA SER A 67 17.08 6.16 19.65
C SER A 67 17.80 4.88 19.21
N GLU A 68 18.71 4.37 20.04
CA GLU A 68 19.46 3.16 19.74
C GLU A 68 18.61 1.88 19.78
N GLU A 69 17.53 1.90 20.56
CA GLU A 69 16.61 0.77 20.74
C GLU A 69 15.50 0.72 19.69
N ALA A 70 15.37 1.76 18.85
CA ALA A 70 14.31 1.84 17.87
C ALA A 70 14.43 0.72 16.82
N SER A 71 13.28 0.18 16.39
CA SER A 71 13.19 -0.79 15.31
C SER A 71 12.20 -0.30 14.26
N TRP A 72 12.74 0.38 13.25
CA TRP A 72 11.96 0.93 12.15
C TRP A 72 11.85 -0.07 11.01
N THR A 73 10.71 -0.04 10.35
CA THR A 73 10.42 -0.67 9.08
C THR A 73 10.30 0.42 8.03
N VAL A 74 11.10 0.33 6.98
CA VAL A 74 11.16 1.35 5.93
C VAL A 74 10.80 0.72 4.59
N SER A 75 9.93 1.40 3.86
CA SER A 75 9.66 1.13 2.45
C SER A 75 10.11 2.35 1.64
N PHE A 76 10.87 2.09 0.58
CA PHE A 76 11.42 3.16 -0.24
C PHE A 76 10.78 3.26 -1.61
N LEU A 77 10.72 4.47 -2.15
CA LEU A 77 10.27 4.74 -3.51
C LEU A 77 11.48 5.02 -4.39
N PRO A 78 11.90 4.08 -5.26
CA PRO A 78 12.92 4.31 -6.28
C PRO A 78 12.52 5.42 -7.25
N ARG A 79 13.49 5.92 -8.03
CA ARG A 79 13.25 7.00 -9.01
C ARG A 79 12.31 6.58 -10.16
N GLY A 80 12.25 5.28 -10.47
CA GLY A 80 11.53 4.77 -11.63
C GLY A 80 12.22 5.16 -12.94
N GLY A 81 11.48 5.25 -14.04
CA GLY A 81 11.99 5.67 -15.33
C GLY A 81 10.86 5.80 -16.36
N GLU A 82 11.05 6.64 -17.36
CA GLU A 82 10.05 6.87 -18.42
C GLU A 82 9.97 5.70 -19.41
N ASP A 83 11.09 4.99 -19.60
CA ASP A 83 11.21 3.79 -20.41
C ASP A 83 11.98 2.68 -19.67
N VAL A 84 12.05 1.50 -20.28
CA VAL A 84 12.71 0.31 -19.72
C VAL A 84 14.19 0.56 -19.39
N ASN A 85 14.94 1.24 -20.25
CA ASN A 85 16.37 1.45 -20.08
C ASN A 85 16.65 2.44 -18.95
N ALA A 86 15.94 3.56 -18.95
CA ALA A 86 16.01 4.56 -17.88
C ALA A 86 15.61 3.93 -16.54
N PHE A 87 14.54 3.14 -16.53
CA PHE A 87 14.06 2.46 -15.33
C PHE A 87 15.10 1.50 -14.75
N LEU A 88 15.66 0.59 -15.56
CA LEU A 88 16.65 -0.38 -15.09
C LEU A 88 17.96 0.28 -14.67
N SER A 89 18.38 1.33 -15.39
CA SER A 89 19.57 2.11 -15.04
C SER A 89 19.40 2.79 -13.67
N ASN A 90 18.27 3.48 -13.48
CA ASN A 90 17.96 4.14 -12.21
C ASN A 90 17.83 3.13 -11.09
N LEU A 91 17.12 2.01 -11.31
CA LEU A 91 16.95 0.97 -10.30
C LEU A 91 18.30 0.38 -9.85
N ARG A 92 19.25 0.16 -10.78
CA ARG A 92 20.58 -0.33 -10.42
C ARG A 92 21.32 0.64 -9.49
N GLU A 93 21.32 1.93 -9.81
CA GLU A 93 21.94 2.94 -8.95
C GLU A 93 21.17 3.08 -7.63
N ASP A 94 19.84 2.94 -7.67
CA ASP A 94 18.98 3.00 -6.50
C ASP A 94 19.31 1.89 -5.50
N VAL A 95 19.45 0.65 -5.97
CA VAL A 95 19.88 -0.52 -5.17
C VAL A 95 21.24 -0.27 -4.53
N TRP A 96 22.20 0.27 -5.27
CA TRP A 96 23.52 0.60 -4.72
C TRP A 96 23.44 1.62 -3.59
N GLN A 97 22.64 2.68 -3.75
CA GLN A 97 22.42 3.68 -2.69
C GLN A 97 21.74 3.05 -1.47
N PHE A 98 20.75 2.18 -1.67
CA PHE A 98 20.06 1.50 -0.57
C PHE A 98 21.01 0.64 0.27
N GLU A 99 21.86 -0.15 -0.36
CA GLU A 99 22.81 -1.01 0.35
C GLU A 99 23.77 -0.19 1.22
N LYS A 100 24.29 0.91 0.66
CA LYS A 100 25.13 1.87 1.40
C LYS A 100 24.42 2.41 2.64
N VAL A 101 23.12 2.69 2.52
CA VAL A 101 22.35 3.24 3.63
C VAL A 101 21.96 2.20 4.66
N SER A 102 21.53 1.01 4.22
CA SER A 102 21.23 -0.12 5.09
C SER A 102 22.39 -0.43 6.04
N GLN A 103 23.62 -0.41 5.53
CA GLN A 103 24.84 -0.60 6.33
C GLN A 103 25.05 0.49 7.40
N SER A 104 24.47 1.67 7.20
CA SER A 104 24.71 2.87 8.00
C SER A 104 23.58 3.22 8.97
N LEU A 105 22.51 2.42 9.00
CA LEU A 105 21.35 2.57 9.90
C LEU A 105 21.49 1.73 11.18
N ASP A 106 22.69 1.19 11.45
CA ASP A 106 23.07 0.49 12.69
C ASP A 106 22.08 -0.60 13.14
N ARG A 107 21.39 -1.26 12.20
CA ARG A 107 20.33 -2.26 12.44
C ARG A 107 19.05 -1.71 13.10
N ARG A 108 18.95 -0.40 13.32
CA ARG A 108 17.78 0.30 13.88
C ARG A 108 16.63 0.46 12.87
N ALA A 109 16.93 0.28 11.58
CA ALA A 109 15.94 0.26 10.52
C ALA A 109 16.14 -0.95 9.61
N THR A 110 15.04 -1.61 9.26
CA THR A 110 15.01 -2.71 8.30
C THR A 110 14.33 -2.24 7.03
N LEU A 111 15.00 -2.43 5.90
CA LEU A 111 14.43 -2.17 4.58
C LEU A 111 13.59 -3.38 4.20
N LYS A 112 12.28 -3.17 4.05
CA LYS A 112 11.33 -4.28 3.82
C LYS A 112 10.88 -4.37 2.38
N ALA A 113 10.56 -3.22 1.79
CA ALA A 113 9.96 -3.16 0.48
C ALA A 113 10.51 -2.01 -0.36
N ILE A 114 10.34 -2.15 -1.67
CA ILE A 114 10.37 -1.02 -2.59
C ILE A 114 9.02 -0.87 -3.28
N GLU A 115 8.67 0.36 -3.60
CA GLU A 115 7.43 0.70 -4.27
C GLU A 115 7.70 1.58 -5.48
N VAL A 116 7.43 1.08 -6.68
CA VAL A 116 7.85 1.77 -7.90
C VAL A 116 6.73 1.79 -8.93
N LYS A 117 6.60 2.93 -9.62
CA LYS A 117 5.73 3.06 -10.78
C LYS A 117 6.40 2.47 -12.01
N LEU A 118 5.70 1.57 -12.69
CA LEU A 118 6.18 0.98 -13.93
C LEU A 118 6.17 2.02 -15.06
N PRO A 119 7.16 1.98 -15.98
CA PRO A 119 7.09 2.73 -17.23
C PRO A 119 5.92 2.22 -18.08
N ALA A 120 5.43 3.04 -19.00
CA ALA A 120 4.37 2.64 -19.91
C ALA A 120 4.89 1.55 -20.88
N ILE A 121 4.51 0.30 -20.63
CA ILE A 121 4.89 -0.85 -21.47
C ILE A 121 3.63 -1.56 -21.93
N ARG A 122 3.36 -1.51 -23.24
CA ARG A 122 2.24 -2.23 -23.86
C ARG A 122 2.58 -3.68 -24.23
N ASN A 123 3.86 -4.01 -24.34
CA ASN A 123 4.28 -5.36 -24.69
C ASN A 123 4.42 -6.21 -23.42
N GLY A 124 3.50 -7.16 -23.22
CA GLY A 124 3.48 -8.01 -22.04
C GLY A 124 4.75 -8.84 -21.81
N ALA A 125 5.43 -9.30 -22.87
CA ALA A 125 6.69 -10.03 -22.75
C ALA A 125 7.82 -9.12 -22.24
N ALA A 126 7.90 -7.88 -22.73
CA ALA A 126 8.84 -6.88 -22.25
C ALA A 126 8.57 -6.50 -20.78
N LEU A 127 7.29 -6.38 -20.40
CA LEU A 127 6.90 -6.14 -19.01
C LEU A 127 7.32 -7.30 -18.10
N THR A 128 7.05 -8.53 -18.53
CA THR A 128 7.46 -9.75 -17.82
C THR A 128 8.96 -9.77 -17.60
N GLN A 129 9.75 -9.49 -18.66
CA GLN A 129 11.20 -9.47 -18.58
C GLN A 129 11.73 -8.37 -17.66
N LEU A 130 11.17 -7.15 -17.75
CA LEU A 130 11.53 -6.04 -16.88
C LEU A 130 11.41 -6.44 -15.41
N VAL A 131 10.27 -7.04 -15.01
CA VAL A 131 10.05 -7.44 -13.63
C VAL A 131 11.02 -8.54 -13.19
N LYS A 132 11.32 -9.51 -14.07
CA LYS A 132 12.35 -10.54 -13.79
C LYS A 132 13.73 -9.90 -13.56
N ASP A 133 14.12 -8.95 -14.40
CA ASP A 133 15.39 -8.25 -14.26
C ASP A 133 15.46 -7.49 -12.92
N CYS A 134 14.36 -6.84 -12.52
CA CYS A 134 14.26 -6.20 -11.20
C CYS A 134 14.46 -7.21 -10.07
N ARG A 135 13.78 -8.36 -10.11
CA ARG A 135 13.88 -9.39 -9.08
C ARG A 135 15.29 -9.97 -8.98
N ILE A 136 15.97 -10.16 -10.11
CA ILE A 136 17.36 -10.61 -10.15
C ILE A 136 18.27 -9.57 -9.50
N MET A 137 18.15 -8.29 -9.87
CA MET A 137 18.94 -7.19 -9.28
C MET A 137 18.76 -7.10 -7.76
N LEU A 138 17.55 -7.38 -7.28
CA LEU A 138 17.21 -7.30 -5.86
C LEU A 138 17.47 -8.61 -5.09
N SER A 139 17.89 -9.68 -5.76
CA SER A 139 17.92 -11.02 -5.15
C SER A 139 18.96 -11.20 -4.04
N ASP A 140 20.04 -10.42 -4.07
CA ASP A 140 21.08 -10.44 -3.05
C ASP A 140 20.89 -9.32 -2.01
N SER A 141 19.81 -8.52 -2.14
CA SER A 141 19.47 -7.46 -1.20
C SER A 141 18.64 -7.98 -0.02
N ALA A 142 18.51 -7.17 1.04
CA ALA A 142 17.65 -7.48 2.18
C ALA A 142 16.15 -7.23 1.90
N ILE A 143 15.78 -6.81 0.69
CA ILE A 143 14.41 -6.42 0.33
C ILE A 143 13.55 -7.67 0.16
N GLY A 144 12.45 -7.74 0.93
CA GLY A 144 11.52 -8.86 0.88
C GLY A 144 10.46 -8.72 -0.21
N ASP A 145 10.05 -7.49 -0.51
CA ASP A 145 8.89 -7.20 -1.36
C ASP A 145 9.16 -6.09 -2.39
N ILE A 146 8.63 -6.24 -3.61
CA ILE A 146 8.54 -5.20 -4.64
C ILE A 146 7.07 -4.98 -4.98
N PHE A 147 6.57 -3.77 -4.73
CA PHE A 147 5.22 -3.36 -5.10
C PHE A 147 5.24 -2.49 -6.35
N LEU A 148 4.56 -2.96 -7.39
CA LEU A 148 4.52 -2.30 -8.69
C LEU A 148 3.23 -1.50 -8.82
N GLU A 149 3.34 -0.17 -8.95
CA GLU A 149 2.17 0.70 -9.14
C GLU A 149 1.59 0.48 -10.54
N VAL A 150 0.35 -0.01 -10.58
CA VAL A 150 -0.42 -0.22 -11.82
C VAL A 150 -1.47 0.89 -11.91
N GLY A 151 -1.48 1.57 -13.05
CA GLY A 151 -2.44 2.63 -13.35
C GLY A 151 -3.63 2.14 -14.17
N PHE A 152 -4.52 3.07 -14.50
CA PHE A 152 -5.65 2.84 -15.38
C PHE A 152 -5.48 3.71 -16.62
N ASP A 153 -5.53 3.12 -17.81
CA ASP A 153 -5.66 3.84 -19.07
C ASP A 153 -7.13 3.85 -19.53
N GLU A 154 -7.39 4.38 -20.73
CA GLU A 154 -8.76 4.47 -21.27
C GLU A 154 -9.40 3.08 -21.48
N ASP A 155 -8.58 2.09 -21.86
CA ASP A 155 -8.99 0.70 -22.14
C ASP A 155 -8.68 -0.24 -20.97
N TRP A 156 -8.73 0.27 -19.73
CA TRP A 156 -8.27 -0.46 -18.55
C TRP A 156 -8.98 -1.80 -18.34
N GLU A 157 -10.23 -1.94 -18.78
CA GLU A 157 -11.00 -3.19 -18.65
C GLU A 157 -10.30 -4.36 -19.35
N ASP A 158 -9.64 -4.10 -20.47
CA ASP A 158 -8.86 -5.07 -21.23
C ASP A 158 -7.38 -5.07 -20.82
N SER A 159 -6.78 -3.89 -20.64
CA SER A 159 -5.35 -3.74 -20.40
C SER A 159 -4.90 -4.16 -18.99
N LEU A 160 -5.76 -3.99 -17.99
CA LEU A 160 -5.43 -4.28 -16.59
C LEU A 160 -5.29 -5.78 -16.33
N PRO A 161 -6.22 -6.67 -16.74
CA PRO A 161 -6.03 -8.11 -16.60
C PRO A 161 -4.75 -8.61 -17.29
N GLU A 162 -4.47 -8.16 -18.52
CA GLU A 162 -3.26 -8.54 -19.25
C GLU A 162 -1.99 -8.09 -18.51
N THR A 163 -1.97 -6.83 -18.05
CA THR A 163 -0.85 -6.28 -17.28
C THR A 163 -0.60 -7.14 -16.04
N VAL A 164 -1.64 -7.40 -15.24
CA VAL A 164 -1.53 -8.17 -13.99
C VAL A 164 -1.10 -9.62 -14.25
N GLU A 165 -1.60 -10.26 -15.31
CA GLU A 165 -1.17 -11.59 -15.72
C GLU A 165 0.35 -11.64 -15.98
N HIS A 166 0.88 -10.65 -16.69
CA HIS A 166 2.32 -10.56 -16.98
C HIS A 166 3.18 -10.31 -15.75
N LEU A 167 2.68 -9.48 -14.81
CA LEU A 167 3.34 -9.31 -13.50
C LEU A 167 3.36 -10.61 -12.71
N ALA A 168 2.27 -11.39 -12.73
CA ALA A 168 2.18 -12.67 -12.03
C ALA A 168 3.10 -13.74 -12.64
N LYS A 169 3.22 -13.79 -13.98
CA LYS A 169 4.20 -14.65 -14.68
C LYS A 169 5.62 -14.38 -14.21
N ALA A 170 5.98 -13.12 -13.97
CA ALA A 170 7.29 -12.76 -13.44
C ALA A 170 7.46 -13.10 -11.94
N ALA A 171 6.37 -13.14 -11.18
CA ALA A 171 6.38 -13.46 -9.75
C ALA A 171 6.64 -14.95 -9.44
N GLY A 172 6.24 -15.86 -10.34
CA GLY A 172 6.32 -17.31 -10.14
C GLY A 172 7.73 -17.92 -10.07
N GLU A 173 8.80 -17.14 -10.30
CA GLU A 173 10.18 -17.63 -10.21
C GLU A 173 10.70 -17.60 -8.76
N ASN A 174 11.44 -18.62 -8.33
CA ASN A 174 11.87 -18.82 -6.92
C ASN A 174 13.05 -17.94 -6.46
N ARG A 175 13.34 -16.83 -7.13
CA ARG A 175 14.48 -15.95 -6.79
C ARG A 175 14.07 -14.49 -6.70
N GLY A 176 14.54 -13.81 -5.66
CA GLY A 176 14.31 -12.39 -5.44
C GLY A 176 13.05 -12.08 -4.62
N PRO A 177 12.74 -10.79 -4.43
CA PRO A 177 11.62 -10.34 -3.62
C PRO A 177 10.28 -10.85 -4.16
N ARG A 178 9.27 -10.92 -3.28
CA ARG A 178 7.88 -11.20 -3.66
C ARG A 178 7.34 -9.99 -4.43
N VAL A 179 6.60 -10.28 -5.49
CA VAL A 179 5.93 -9.25 -6.30
C VAL A 179 4.54 -9.01 -5.73
N GLY A 180 4.24 -7.75 -5.44
CA GLY A 180 2.91 -7.28 -5.12
C GLY A 180 2.49 -6.15 -6.04
N LEU A 181 1.20 -5.84 -6.03
CA LEU A 181 0.62 -4.73 -6.77
C LEU A 181 0.45 -3.51 -5.87
N LYS A 182 0.55 -2.33 -6.45
CA LYS A 182 0.22 -1.08 -5.78
C LYS A 182 -0.83 -0.36 -6.59
N ILE A 183 -1.88 0.07 -5.91
CA ILE A 183 -2.94 0.91 -6.48
C ILE A 183 -2.87 2.30 -5.87
N ARG A 184 -2.99 3.32 -6.71
CA ARG A 184 -3.25 4.69 -6.28
C ARG A 184 -4.74 4.88 -6.10
N THR A 185 -5.16 5.37 -4.94
CA THR A 185 -6.58 5.59 -4.59
C THR A 185 -6.96 7.07 -4.49
N GLY A 186 -6.01 7.97 -4.74
CA GLY A 186 -6.25 9.40 -4.66
C GLY A 186 -5.01 10.27 -4.92
N GLY A 187 -5.17 11.56 -4.68
CA GLY A 187 -4.16 12.58 -4.89
C GLY A 187 -4.71 13.99 -4.71
N ILE A 188 -4.00 14.99 -5.23
CA ILE A 188 -4.37 16.41 -5.08
C ILE A 188 -5.34 16.91 -6.16
N SER A 189 -5.72 16.06 -7.10
CA SER A 189 -6.61 16.38 -8.21
C SER A 189 -7.61 15.25 -8.44
N ALA A 190 -8.76 15.57 -9.05
CA ALA A 190 -9.88 14.64 -9.21
C ALA A 190 -9.50 13.40 -10.05
N ASP A 191 -8.68 13.56 -11.08
CA ASP A 191 -8.21 12.51 -11.99
C ASP A 191 -7.33 11.45 -11.33
N LEU A 192 -6.75 11.74 -10.15
CA LEU A 192 -5.95 10.79 -9.38
C LEU A 192 -6.78 9.84 -8.52
N HIS A 193 -8.12 9.96 -8.53
CA HIS A 193 -9.04 9.13 -7.76
C HIS A 193 -9.73 8.14 -8.71
N PRO A 194 -9.35 6.85 -8.71
CA PRO A 194 -9.99 5.86 -9.58
C PRO A 194 -11.47 5.67 -9.21
N SER A 195 -12.29 5.24 -10.17
CA SER A 195 -13.68 4.89 -9.90
C SER A 195 -13.79 3.62 -9.03
N PRO A 196 -14.94 3.39 -8.38
CA PRO A 196 -15.23 2.11 -7.71
C PRO A 196 -15.09 0.90 -8.64
N ASP A 197 -15.45 1.03 -9.92
CA ASP A 197 -15.32 -0.03 -10.92
C ASP A 197 -13.86 -0.35 -11.25
N GLN A 198 -13.02 0.69 -11.41
CA GLN A 198 -11.58 0.54 -11.62
C GLN A 198 -10.91 -0.17 -10.44
N VAL A 199 -11.25 0.24 -9.21
CA VAL A 199 -10.76 -0.43 -7.99
C VAL A 199 -11.26 -1.88 -7.93
N ALA A 200 -12.54 -2.15 -8.17
CA ALA A 200 -13.08 -3.50 -8.19
C ALA A 200 -12.41 -4.39 -9.26
N GLY A 201 -12.14 -3.84 -10.45
CA GLY A 201 -11.42 -4.53 -11.52
C GLY A 201 -9.96 -4.85 -11.14
N PHE A 202 -9.26 -3.91 -10.51
CA PHE A 202 -7.93 -4.15 -9.96
C PHE A 202 -7.92 -5.28 -8.93
N LEU A 203 -8.85 -5.27 -7.97
CA LEU A 203 -8.97 -6.34 -6.97
C LEU A 203 -9.29 -7.69 -7.63
N SER A 204 -10.13 -7.68 -8.66
CA SER A 204 -10.48 -8.88 -9.45
C SER A 204 -9.26 -9.48 -10.17
N ALA A 205 -8.49 -8.66 -10.87
CA ALA A 205 -7.27 -9.09 -11.55
C ALA A 205 -6.22 -9.59 -10.54
N ALA A 206 -6.00 -8.85 -9.45
CA ALA A 206 -5.08 -9.22 -8.39
C ALA A 206 -5.42 -10.59 -7.77
N LYS A 207 -6.70 -10.78 -7.40
CA LYS A 207 -7.20 -12.05 -6.84
C LYS A 207 -7.04 -13.20 -7.84
N THR A 208 -7.42 -12.98 -9.09
CA THR A 208 -7.34 -14.00 -10.17
C THR A 208 -5.93 -14.54 -10.34
N HIS A 209 -4.92 -13.68 -10.21
CA HIS A 209 -3.52 -14.04 -10.36
C HIS A 209 -2.75 -14.27 -9.05
N GLY A 210 -3.44 -14.25 -7.90
CA GLY A 210 -2.85 -14.51 -6.60
C GLY A 210 -1.79 -13.49 -6.17
N LEU A 211 -1.89 -12.24 -6.62
CA LEU A 211 -0.99 -11.17 -6.23
C LEU A 211 -1.59 -10.36 -5.08
N ALA A 212 -0.79 -10.16 -4.03
CA ALA A 212 -1.13 -9.25 -2.95
C ALA A 212 -1.07 -7.79 -3.43
N PHE A 213 -1.82 -6.90 -2.79
CA PHE A 213 -1.82 -5.49 -3.08
C PHE A 213 -1.65 -4.61 -1.84
N LYS A 214 -1.15 -3.40 -2.08
CA LYS A 214 -1.29 -2.27 -1.16
C LYS A 214 -1.90 -1.06 -1.87
N ALA A 215 -2.58 -0.22 -1.12
CA ALA A 215 -3.12 1.04 -1.64
C ALA A 215 -2.24 2.22 -1.22
N THR A 216 -2.33 3.32 -1.95
CA THR A 216 -1.58 4.54 -1.63
C THR A 216 -2.35 5.77 -2.04
N ALA A 217 -2.11 6.87 -1.34
CA ALA A 217 -2.73 8.18 -1.55
C ALA A 217 -4.25 8.16 -1.36
N GLY A 218 -4.75 8.96 -0.42
CA GLY A 218 -6.14 8.91 0.03
C GLY A 218 -6.32 7.94 1.19
N LEU A 219 -7.57 7.52 1.43
CA LEU A 219 -7.96 6.57 2.49
C LEU A 219 -7.75 7.10 3.92
N HIS A 220 -7.94 8.41 4.12
CA HIS A 220 -7.86 9.06 5.43
C HIS A 220 -9.08 8.77 6.32
N HIS A 221 -10.22 8.54 5.68
CA HIS A 221 -11.52 8.35 6.33
C HIS A 221 -12.04 6.93 6.11
N PRO A 222 -12.87 6.39 7.02
CA PRO A 222 -13.32 5.00 6.99
C PRO A 222 -14.22 4.74 5.79
N TYR A 223 -15.12 5.67 5.48
CA TYR A 223 -16.13 5.53 4.45
C TYR A 223 -15.86 6.44 3.25
N ARG A 224 -16.35 6.03 2.07
CA ARG A 224 -16.38 6.88 0.89
C ARG A 224 -17.15 8.15 1.22
N HIS A 225 -16.64 9.28 0.73
CA HIS A 225 -17.24 10.58 0.97
C HIS A 225 -16.81 11.55 -0.14
N PHE A 226 -17.60 12.61 -0.33
CA PHE A 226 -17.18 13.73 -1.17
C PHE A 226 -16.16 14.60 -0.44
N ALA A 227 -15.02 14.86 -1.07
CA ALA A 227 -13.95 15.70 -0.54
C ALA A 227 -13.92 17.06 -1.27
N PRO A 228 -14.37 18.17 -0.64
CA PRO A 228 -14.39 19.47 -1.29
C PRO A 228 -13.02 19.97 -1.74
N ALA A 229 -11.93 19.59 -1.06
CA ALA A 229 -10.58 20.03 -1.37
C ALA A 229 -10.09 19.61 -2.78
N VAL A 230 -10.60 18.49 -3.29
CA VAL A 230 -10.23 17.92 -4.60
C VAL A 230 -11.42 17.82 -5.56
N GLN A 231 -12.60 18.26 -5.13
CA GLN A 231 -13.84 18.26 -5.91
C GLN A 231 -14.20 16.88 -6.47
N THR A 232 -13.95 15.81 -5.72
CA THR A 232 -14.31 14.45 -6.10
C THR A 232 -14.59 13.58 -4.88
N LYS A 233 -15.12 12.36 -5.09
CA LYS A 233 -15.29 11.37 -4.03
C LYS A 233 -13.97 10.65 -3.75
N GLN A 234 -13.62 10.54 -2.47
CA GLN A 234 -12.46 9.78 -2.00
C GLN A 234 -12.91 8.42 -1.49
N HIS A 235 -12.08 7.40 -1.72
CA HIS A 235 -12.32 6.06 -1.17
C HIS A 235 -12.12 6.06 0.35
N GLY A 236 -12.90 5.23 1.04
CA GLY A 236 -12.71 4.95 2.46
C GLY A 236 -11.88 3.69 2.71
N PHE A 237 -11.05 3.68 3.76
CA PHE A 237 -10.24 2.50 4.07
C PHE A 237 -11.10 1.30 4.51
N LEU A 238 -12.22 1.51 5.22
CA LEU A 238 -13.13 0.40 5.54
C LEU A 238 -13.82 -0.14 4.28
N ASN A 239 -14.23 0.71 3.33
CA ASN A 239 -14.76 0.24 2.05
C ASN A 239 -13.77 -0.71 1.37
N LEU A 240 -12.51 -0.28 1.26
CA LEU A 240 -11.50 -1.05 0.54
C LEU A 240 -11.18 -2.38 1.22
N PHE A 241 -10.89 -2.37 2.52
CA PHE A 241 -10.43 -3.59 3.21
C PHE A 241 -11.57 -4.55 3.55
N VAL A 242 -12.78 -4.06 3.90
CA VAL A 242 -13.96 -4.93 4.04
C VAL A 242 -14.35 -5.51 2.69
N GLY A 243 -14.36 -4.69 1.63
CA GLY A 243 -14.64 -5.14 0.28
C GLY A 243 -13.65 -6.20 -0.21
N ALA A 244 -12.35 -5.98 0.00
CA ALA A 244 -11.31 -6.94 -0.35
C ALA A 244 -11.50 -8.29 0.36
N THR A 245 -11.83 -8.29 1.66
CA THR A 245 -12.08 -9.54 2.40
C THR A 245 -13.31 -10.28 1.89
N LEU A 246 -14.44 -9.61 1.76
CA LEU A 246 -15.67 -10.25 1.29
C LEU A 246 -15.48 -10.81 -0.13
N PHE A 247 -14.79 -10.07 -0.99
CA PHE A 247 -14.51 -10.49 -2.36
C PHE A 247 -13.50 -11.64 -2.42
N ASP A 248 -12.42 -11.60 -1.63
CA ASP A 248 -11.40 -12.66 -1.56
C ASP A 248 -12.01 -14.02 -1.23
N HIS A 249 -12.94 -14.04 -0.27
CA HIS A 249 -13.66 -15.25 0.16
C HIS A 249 -14.90 -15.59 -0.67
N GLY A 250 -15.13 -14.88 -1.78
CA GLY A 250 -16.23 -15.19 -2.72
C GLY A 250 -17.63 -14.92 -2.17
N LEU A 251 -17.73 -14.11 -1.12
CA LEU A 251 -19.01 -13.74 -0.49
C LEU A 251 -19.75 -12.66 -1.29
N ILE A 252 -19.01 -11.90 -2.11
CA ILE A 252 -19.54 -10.93 -3.07
C ILE A 252 -18.84 -11.10 -4.42
N ASN A 253 -19.55 -10.78 -5.50
CA ASN A 253 -18.99 -10.71 -6.85
C ASN A 253 -18.41 -9.31 -7.14
N GLN A 254 -17.79 -9.13 -8.30
CA GLN A 254 -17.15 -7.87 -8.68
C GLN A 254 -18.11 -6.67 -8.73
N ALA A 255 -19.35 -6.87 -9.22
CA ALA A 255 -20.36 -5.81 -9.26
C ALA A 255 -20.81 -5.37 -7.85
N ALA A 256 -20.99 -6.33 -6.94
CA ALA A 256 -21.28 -6.06 -5.54
C ALA A 256 -20.10 -5.40 -4.82
N LEU A 257 -18.85 -5.76 -5.18
CA LEU A 257 -17.64 -5.07 -4.71
C LEU A 257 -17.62 -3.60 -5.14
N ALA A 258 -17.88 -3.29 -6.41
CA ALA A 258 -17.97 -1.91 -6.89
C ALA A 258 -19.05 -1.11 -6.14
N SER A 259 -20.22 -1.73 -5.91
CA SER A 259 -21.31 -1.12 -5.12
C SER A 259 -20.93 -0.87 -3.66
N LEU A 260 -20.17 -1.76 -3.05
CA LEU A 260 -19.64 -1.59 -1.69
C LEU A 260 -18.60 -0.47 -1.65
N LEU A 261 -17.71 -0.43 -2.63
CA LEU A 261 -16.69 0.61 -2.76
C LEU A 261 -17.30 1.99 -2.96
N ASP A 262 -18.47 2.11 -3.60
CA ASP A 262 -19.21 3.37 -3.76
C ASP A 262 -20.08 3.77 -2.54
N CYS A 263 -20.17 2.92 -1.52
CA CYS A 263 -21.08 3.15 -0.39
C CYS A 263 -20.55 4.20 0.59
N GLU A 264 -21.34 5.26 0.81
CA GLU A 264 -21.06 6.31 1.81
C GLU A 264 -21.79 6.06 3.15
N ASP A 265 -22.79 5.16 3.16
CA ASP A 265 -23.57 4.83 4.35
C ASP A 265 -22.83 3.85 5.27
N GLY A 266 -22.21 4.39 6.31
CA GLY A 266 -21.49 3.64 7.34
C GLY A 266 -22.33 2.60 8.07
N SER A 267 -23.67 2.78 8.17
CA SER A 267 -24.56 1.85 8.89
C SER A 267 -24.65 0.47 8.22
N ARG A 268 -24.25 0.38 6.95
CA ARG A 268 -24.18 -0.88 6.19
C ARG A 268 -22.96 -1.72 6.55
N PHE A 269 -21.97 -1.13 7.21
CA PHE A 269 -20.76 -1.80 7.67
C PHE A 269 -20.96 -2.22 9.12
N LYS A 270 -20.66 -3.49 9.41
CA LYS A 270 -20.63 -4.00 10.78
C LYS A 270 -19.26 -4.59 11.02
N ILE A 271 -18.51 -3.99 11.92
CA ILE A 271 -17.17 -4.43 12.31
C ILE A 271 -17.29 -4.87 13.76
N ARG A 272 -17.08 -6.16 14.00
CA ARG A 272 -17.28 -6.81 15.29
C ARG A 272 -16.11 -7.71 15.60
N GLU A 273 -16.04 -8.15 16.84
CA GLU A 273 -15.01 -9.07 17.31
C GLU A 273 -14.98 -10.40 16.51
N ASP A 274 -16.14 -10.90 16.10
CA ASP A 274 -16.26 -12.18 15.40
C ASP A 274 -16.14 -12.08 13.88
N GLY A 275 -16.13 -10.86 13.32
CA GLY A 275 -16.03 -10.66 11.88
C GLY A 275 -16.40 -9.28 11.37
N ILE A 276 -16.43 -9.18 10.04
CA ILE A 276 -16.79 -7.97 9.31
C ILE A 276 -17.91 -8.27 8.31
N SER A 277 -18.84 -7.33 8.18
CA SER A 277 -19.99 -7.46 7.28
C SER A 277 -20.24 -6.20 6.47
N PHE A 278 -20.80 -6.41 5.28
CA PHE A 278 -21.45 -5.36 4.49
C PHE A 278 -22.82 -5.86 4.02
N GLY A 279 -23.89 -5.23 4.51
CA GLY A 279 -25.25 -5.75 4.32
C GLY A 279 -25.38 -7.16 4.90
N ASP A 280 -25.75 -8.13 4.06
CA ASP A 280 -25.94 -9.54 4.44
C ASP A 280 -24.67 -10.39 4.30
N ALA A 281 -23.65 -9.89 3.57
CA ALA A 281 -22.39 -10.61 3.40
C ALA A 281 -21.52 -10.44 4.65
N THR A 282 -21.05 -11.55 5.21
CA THR A 282 -20.26 -11.58 6.45
C THR A 282 -19.05 -12.50 6.30
N ALA A 283 -17.86 -11.99 6.62
CA ALA A 283 -16.64 -12.74 6.78
C ALA A 283 -16.26 -12.85 8.27
N SER A 284 -15.75 -14.00 8.69
CA SER A 284 -15.24 -14.18 10.05
C SER A 284 -13.93 -13.41 10.30
N ALA A 285 -13.57 -13.23 11.57
CA ALA A 285 -12.28 -12.64 11.95
C ALA A 285 -11.08 -13.40 11.34
N GLU A 286 -11.18 -14.73 11.23
CA GLU A 286 -10.14 -15.56 10.62
C GLU A 286 -10.03 -15.33 9.11
N GLN A 287 -11.16 -15.18 8.42
CA GLN A 287 -11.17 -14.84 6.99
C GLN A 287 -10.57 -13.45 6.75
N ALA A 288 -10.91 -12.48 7.60
CA ALA A 288 -10.33 -11.14 7.56
C ALA A 288 -8.80 -11.17 7.78
N ARG A 289 -8.33 -11.92 8.78
CA ARG A 289 -6.90 -12.14 9.04
C ARG A 289 -6.19 -12.75 7.83
N GLN A 290 -6.75 -13.82 7.25
CA GLN A 290 -6.17 -14.48 6.07
C GLN A 290 -6.05 -13.52 4.87
N THR A 291 -7.08 -12.71 4.61
CA THR A 291 -7.03 -11.70 3.55
C THR A 291 -5.95 -10.67 3.83
N ARG A 292 -5.83 -10.18 5.07
CA ARG A 292 -4.80 -9.20 5.47
C ARG A 292 -3.37 -9.74 5.31
N GLU A 293 -3.15 -11.01 5.58
CA GLU A 293 -1.84 -11.66 5.50
C GLU A 293 -1.38 -11.94 4.06
N ARG A 294 -2.31 -12.22 3.14
CA ARG A 294 -1.97 -12.73 1.79
C ARG A 294 -2.42 -11.88 0.62
N PHE A 295 -3.40 -10.99 0.81
CA PHE A 295 -4.05 -10.30 -0.31
C PHE A 295 -4.08 -8.78 -0.14
N ALA A 296 -4.67 -8.25 0.92
CA ALA A 296 -4.76 -6.80 1.13
C ALA A 296 -3.77 -6.41 2.24
N ILE A 297 -2.61 -5.83 1.91
CA ILE A 297 -1.44 -5.73 2.80
C ILE A 297 -1.40 -4.46 3.65
N SER A 298 -1.59 -3.30 3.06
CA SER A 298 -1.54 -2.01 3.78
C SER A 298 -2.06 -0.88 2.90
N TYR A 299 -2.18 0.32 3.46
CA TYR A 299 -2.32 1.54 2.68
C TYR A 299 -1.42 2.67 3.18
N GLY A 300 -0.97 3.52 2.26
CA GLY A 300 -0.19 4.72 2.58
C GLY A 300 -1.08 5.91 2.94
N SER A 301 -0.87 6.50 4.12
CA SER A 301 -1.52 7.74 4.58
C SER A 301 -0.50 8.79 5.00
N CYS A 302 -0.73 10.06 4.65
CA CYS A 302 0.12 11.15 5.15
C CYS A 302 -0.25 11.61 6.57
N SER A 303 -1.32 11.07 7.14
CA SER A 303 -1.75 11.29 8.52
C SER A 303 -2.01 9.95 9.20
N PHE A 304 -1.37 9.72 10.33
CA PHE A 304 -1.71 8.57 11.18
C PHE A 304 -2.90 8.88 12.08
N ASP A 305 -3.10 10.15 12.46
CA ASP A 305 -4.12 10.54 13.42
C ASP A 305 -5.54 10.49 12.83
N GLU A 306 -5.73 10.93 11.59
CA GLU A 306 -7.07 11.00 10.97
C GLU A 306 -7.79 9.62 10.95
N PRO A 307 -7.16 8.52 10.48
CA PRO A 307 -7.80 7.20 10.56
C PRO A 307 -8.09 6.74 12.00
N ILE A 308 -7.21 7.09 12.95
CA ILE A 308 -7.35 6.68 14.36
C ILE A 308 -8.50 7.44 15.03
N GLU A 309 -8.59 8.74 14.80
CA GLU A 309 -9.67 9.58 15.32
C GLU A 309 -11.03 9.13 14.79
N ASP A 310 -11.12 8.82 13.50
CA ASP A 310 -12.35 8.31 12.90
C ASP A 310 -12.72 6.93 13.44
N LEU A 311 -11.76 6.03 13.65
CA LEU A 311 -12.04 4.73 14.24
C LEU A 311 -12.52 4.83 15.69
N ARG A 312 -11.96 5.75 16.49
CA ARG A 312 -12.45 6.04 17.84
C ARG A 312 -13.85 6.64 17.82
N ALA A 313 -14.15 7.54 16.88
CA ALA A 313 -15.48 8.10 16.73
C ALA A 313 -16.54 7.06 16.33
N LEU A 314 -16.10 5.92 15.77
CA LEU A 314 -16.93 4.76 15.44
C LEU A 314 -16.95 3.68 16.54
N ASP A 315 -16.34 3.92 17.70
CA ASP A 315 -16.17 2.94 18.79
C ASP A 315 -15.48 1.63 18.34
N LEU A 316 -14.51 1.73 17.42
CA LEU A 316 -13.74 0.60 16.90
C LEU A 316 -12.32 0.48 17.50
N LEU A 317 -11.95 1.42 18.38
CA LEU A 317 -10.69 1.50 19.12
C LEU A 317 -10.93 1.84 20.59
#